data_AF-A0A520JF17-F1
#
_entry.id   AF-A0A520JF17-F1
#
_cell.length_a   1.000
_cell.length_b   1.000
_cell.length_c   1.000
_cell.angle_alpha   90.00
_cell.angle_beta   90.00
_cell.angle_gamma   90.00
#
_symmetry.space_group_name_H-M   'P 1'
#
loop_
_entity.id
_entity.type
_entity.pdbx_description
1 polymer ?
#
loop_
_entity_poly.entity_id
_entity_poly.type
_entity_poly.pdbx_seq_one_letter_code
_entity_poly.pdbx_strand_id
1 'polypeptide(L)'
;MSRRQVVAGLAAVALSSPARTETLGRKGAAAGLRVGSAVRSAGLDDPRLCDLLVSQVTTLTPELELKWAALAPAPDRRDVEGADRVAAFARAHGKRLRGHTLLWHRSIPEWGRRELASGAGWDIVARHIDETIGRYGALVDEWDVVNEPIEIGGRPDNLRGGVFLDAFGSNYIARALRTAHAAAPAARLLINEYDLEYALPEDRARRAALLRLARNLVEHEAPLHGIGIQAHLDLGKGPIADAELREFVEAIGALGLTVTIT
;
A
#
# COMPACT_ATOMS: atom_id res chain seq x y z
N MET A 1 -71.76 32.46 14.88
CA MET A 1 -70.32 32.80 14.99
C MET A 1 -69.88 32.43 16.41
N SER A 2 -68.86 31.63 16.74
CA SER A 2 -67.73 30.95 16.07
C SER A 2 -67.48 29.58 16.75
N ARG A 3 -67.36 28.48 15.99
CA ARG A 3 -66.15 27.64 15.80
C ARG A 3 -65.03 27.76 16.87
N ARG A 4 -64.73 26.66 17.58
CA ARG A 4 -63.38 26.04 17.59
C ARG A 4 -63.38 24.65 18.25
N GLN A 5 -62.77 23.72 17.50
CA GLN A 5 -62.54 22.31 17.77
C GLN A 5 -61.34 22.13 18.74
N VAL A 6 -61.42 21.14 19.62
CA VAL A 6 -60.27 20.65 20.41
C VAL A 6 -59.70 19.44 19.67
N VAL A 7 -58.51 19.58 19.10
CA VAL A 7 -57.71 18.46 18.57
C VAL A 7 -56.66 18.14 19.63
N ALA A 8 -56.74 16.96 20.22
CA ALA A 8 -55.73 16.44 21.14
C ALA A 8 -54.50 15.97 20.33
N GLY A 9 -53.33 16.51 20.67
CA GLY A 9 -52.07 16.21 20.00
C GLY A 9 -51.48 14.87 20.42
N LEU A 10 -51.10 14.06 19.43
CA LEU A 10 -50.15 12.95 19.59
C LEU A 10 -48.74 13.56 19.61
N ALA A 11 -48.07 13.51 20.75
CA ALA A 11 -46.65 13.83 20.86
C ALA A 11 -45.84 12.69 20.20
N ALA A 12 -45.24 12.98 19.04
CA ALA A 12 -44.22 12.12 18.48
C ALA A 12 -42.97 12.19 19.36
N VAL A 13 -42.68 11.10 20.09
CA VAL A 13 -41.39 10.92 20.75
C VAL A 13 -40.37 10.71 19.64
N ALA A 14 -39.62 11.75 19.30
CA ALA A 14 -38.43 11.62 18.49
C ALA A 14 -37.42 10.79 19.29
N LEU A 15 -37.32 9.50 18.98
CA LEU A 15 -36.21 8.66 19.43
C LEU A 15 -34.93 9.29 18.88
N SER A 16 -34.19 9.99 19.74
CA SER A 16 -32.84 10.44 19.42
C SER A 16 -32.04 9.20 19.05
N SER A 17 -31.71 9.04 17.77
CA SER A 17 -30.71 8.05 17.37
C SER A 17 -29.46 8.32 18.22
N PRO A 18 -28.91 7.30 18.90
CA PRO A 18 -27.64 7.49 19.60
C PRO A 18 -26.66 8.05 18.56
N ALA A 19 -26.02 9.17 18.88
CA ALA A 19 -25.01 9.78 18.04
C ALA A 19 -24.04 8.66 17.65
N ARG A 20 -24.03 8.27 16.37
CA ARG A 20 -23.17 7.19 15.90
C ARG A 20 -21.75 7.62 16.22
N THR A 21 -21.06 6.90 17.11
CA THR A 21 -19.69 7.22 17.49
C THR A 21 -18.85 7.40 16.23
N GLU A 22 -18.27 8.58 16.09
CA GLU A 22 -17.51 8.96 14.92
C GLU A 22 -16.16 8.23 14.97
N THR A 23 -15.87 7.38 13.96
CA THR A 23 -14.63 6.58 13.89
C THR A 23 -13.68 7.17 12.85
N LEU A 24 -12.38 6.88 12.95
CA LEU A 24 -11.41 7.38 11.95
C LEU A 24 -11.79 6.96 10.53
N GLY A 25 -12.22 5.71 10.33
CA GLY A 25 -12.67 5.18 9.06
C GLY A 25 -13.91 5.88 8.50
N ARG A 26 -14.84 6.30 9.36
CA ARG A 26 -16.01 7.11 8.95
C ARG A 26 -15.60 8.52 8.53
N LYS A 27 -14.69 9.15 9.28
CA LYS A 27 -14.12 10.46 8.92
C LYS A 27 -13.40 10.40 7.58
N GLY A 28 -12.55 9.39 7.40
CA GLY A 28 -11.87 9.14 6.14
C GLY A 28 -12.84 8.96 4.99
N ALA A 29 -13.84 8.09 5.15
CA ALA A 29 -14.82 7.83 4.10
C ALA A 29 -15.62 9.09 3.70
N ALA A 30 -15.97 9.94 4.66
CA ALA A 30 -16.61 11.23 4.39
C ALA A 30 -15.71 12.19 3.57
N ALA A 31 -14.40 12.04 3.68
CA ALA A 31 -13.40 12.75 2.89
C ALA A 31 -12.97 11.99 1.60
N GLY A 32 -13.60 10.86 1.27
CA GLY A 32 -13.22 10.01 0.14
C GLY A 32 -11.91 9.22 0.34
N LEU A 33 -11.45 9.08 1.59
CA LEU A 33 -10.22 8.41 1.97
C LEU A 33 -10.48 7.07 2.68
N ARG A 34 -9.52 6.16 2.58
CA ARG A 34 -9.44 4.99 3.46
C ARG A 34 -8.48 5.31 4.59
N VAL A 35 -8.83 4.89 5.80
CA VAL A 35 -7.93 4.97 6.95
C VAL A 35 -7.52 3.56 7.30
N GLY A 36 -6.22 3.32 7.31
CA GLY A 36 -5.63 2.00 7.54
C GLY A 36 -4.75 1.96 8.78
N SER A 37 -4.30 0.76 9.10
CA SER A 37 -3.24 0.53 10.08
C SER A 37 -2.40 -0.69 9.67
N ALA A 38 -1.08 -0.59 9.80
CA ALA A 38 -0.21 -1.74 9.70
C ALA A 38 -0.35 -2.61 10.96
N VAL A 39 -0.31 -3.93 10.79
CA VAL A 39 -0.40 -4.89 11.88
C VAL A 39 0.45 -6.11 11.59
N ARG A 40 1.16 -6.61 12.60
CA ARG A 40 1.74 -7.96 12.59
C ARG A 40 0.72 -8.96 13.09
N SER A 41 0.77 -10.17 12.58
CA SER A 41 -0.02 -11.32 13.02
C SER A 41 0.00 -11.51 14.55
N ALA A 42 1.16 -11.38 15.20
CA ALA A 42 1.29 -11.44 16.66
C ALA A 42 0.59 -10.30 17.41
N GLY A 43 0.38 -9.15 16.77
CA GLY A 43 -0.40 -8.05 17.36
C GLY A 43 -1.87 -8.42 17.57
N LEU A 44 -2.38 -9.41 16.83
CA LEU A 44 -3.76 -9.88 16.96
C LEU A 44 -3.99 -10.74 18.23
N ASP A 45 -2.95 -10.97 19.03
CA ASP A 45 -3.06 -11.55 20.37
C ASP A 45 -3.48 -10.51 21.43
N ASP A 46 -3.36 -9.20 21.14
CA ASP A 46 -3.82 -8.13 22.04
C ASP A 46 -5.29 -7.75 21.73
N PRO A 47 -6.25 -8.06 22.63
CA PRO A 47 -7.64 -7.72 22.41
C PRO A 47 -7.89 -6.21 22.31
N ARG A 48 -7.08 -5.37 22.97
CA ARG A 48 -7.23 -3.91 22.90
C ARG A 48 -6.84 -3.38 21.52
N LEU A 49 -5.77 -3.92 20.95
CA LEU A 49 -5.39 -3.58 19.57
C LEU A 49 -6.48 -4.07 18.61
N CYS A 50 -6.98 -5.29 18.75
CA CYS A 50 -8.07 -5.82 17.94
C CYS A 50 -9.31 -4.91 17.98
N ASP A 51 -9.74 -4.46 19.16
CA ASP A 51 -10.88 -3.54 19.30
C ASP A 51 -10.65 -2.20 18.56
N LEU A 52 -9.44 -1.65 18.61
CA LEU A 52 -9.08 -0.45 17.86
C LEU A 52 -9.09 -0.69 16.35
N LEU A 53 -8.50 -1.79 15.88
CA LEU A 53 -8.48 -2.13 14.46
C LEU A 53 -9.90 -2.35 13.91
N VAL A 54 -10.76 -3.02 14.68
CA VAL A 54 -12.17 -3.26 14.31
C VAL A 54 -12.96 -1.96 14.32
N SER A 55 -12.79 -1.10 15.32
CA SER A 55 -13.61 0.11 15.44
C SER A 55 -13.13 1.29 14.58
N GLN A 56 -11.82 1.44 14.38
CA GLN A 56 -11.26 2.69 13.85
C GLN A 56 -10.89 2.65 12.37
N VAL A 57 -10.39 1.54 11.82
CA VAL A 57 -9.81 1.54 10.46
C VAL A 57 -10.66 0.74 9.46
N THR A 58 -10.42 0.88 8.16
CA THR A 58 -11.16 0.16 7.09
C THR A 58 -10.27 -0.77 6.28
N THR A 59 -8.96 -0.60 6.34
CA THR A 59 -7.96 -1.45 5.69
C THR A 59 -6.83 -1.81 6.64
N LEU A 60 -6.20 -2.96 6.43
CA LEU A 60 -5.03 -3.40 7.19
C LEU A 60 -3.87 -3.70 6.24
N THR A 61 -2.66 -3.40 6.69
CA THR A 61 -1.43 -3.76 5.97
C THR A 61 -0.65 -4.77 6.81
N PRO A 62 -0.46 -6.02 6.35
CA PRO A 62 0.45 -6.95 7.01
C PRO A 62 1.87 -6.35 7.02
N GLU A 63 2.43 -6.09 8.20
CA GLU A 63 3.69 -5.33 8.30
C GLU A 63 4.89 -6.13 7.76
N LEU A 64 4.88 -7.45 7.94
CA LEU A 64 5.99 -8.34 7.55
C LEU A 64 5.53 -9.55 6.71
N GLU A 65 4.32 -10.03 6.97
CA GLU A 65 3.88 -11.37 6.60
C GLU A 65 3.68 -11.57 5.11
N LEU A 66 3.52 -10.50 4.33
CA LEU A 66 3.40 -10.54 2.88
C LEU A 66 4.73 -10.33 2.14
N LYS A 67 5.84 -10.10 2.85
CA LYS A 67 7.14 -9.92 2.20
C LYS A 67 7.68 -11.24 1.69
N TRP A 68 8.40 -11.25 0.56
CA TRP A 68 8.84 -12.49 -0.09
C TRP A 68 9.63 -13.42 0.84
N ALA A 69 10.59 -12.89 1.61
CA ALA A 69 11.36 -13.74 2.52
C ALA A 69 10.51 -14.42 3.61
N ALA A 70 9.42 -13.78 4.04
CA ALA A 70 8.48 -14.37 4.98
C ALA A 70 7.60 -15.43 4.29
N LEU A 71 7.08 -15.12 3.10
CA LEU A 71 6.13 -15.98 2.40
C LEU A 71 6.76 -17.24 1.77
N ALA A 72 8.04 -17.20 1.40
CA ALA A 72 8.73 -18.30 0.72
C ALA A 72 10.15 -18.48 1.27
N PRO A 73 10.31 -18.96 2.51
CA PRO A 73 11.63 -19.12 3.13
C PRO A 73 12.50 -20.19 2.43
N ALA A 74 11.89 -21.11 1.67
CA ALA A 74 12.56 -22.10 0.83
C ALA A 74 11.89 -22.20 -0.56
N PRO A 75 12.58 -22.72 -1.60
CA PRO A 75 12.06 -22.73 -2.98
C PRO A 75 10.73 -23.47 -3.18
N ASP A 76 10.51 -24.54 -2.39
CA ASP A 76 9.40 -25.48 -2.48
C ASP A 76 8.45 -25.40 -1.27
N ARG A 77 8.65 -24.42 -0.37
CA ARG A 77 7.83 -24.23 0.83
C ARG A 77 7.33 -22.79 0.93
N ARG A 78 6.02 -22.67 1.11
CA ARG A 78 5.36 -21.41 1.47
C ARG A 78 5.09 -21.37 2.98
N ASP A 79 5.30 -20.21 3.58
CA ASP A 79 4.96 -19.93 4.97
C ASP A 79 3.93 -18.80 5.00
N VAL A 80 2.67 -19.19 5.07
CA VAL A 80 1.51 -18.28 4.88
C VAL A 80 0.74 -18.06 6.17
N GLU A 81 1.08 -18.74 7.27
CA GLU A 81 0.29 -18.76 8.49
C GLU A 81 0.03 -17.35 9.05
N GLY A 82 1.10 -16.55 9.16
CA GLY A 82 0.97 -15.17 9.66
C GLY A 82 0.11 -14.29 8.75
N ALA A 83 0.31 -14.38 7.44
CA ALA A 83 -0.44 -13.58 6.46
C ALA A 83 -1.92 -14.03 6.40
N ASP A 84 -2.18 -15.33 6.46
CA ASP A 84 -3.52 -15.91 6.55
C ASP A 84 -4.23 -15.46 7.82
N ARG A 85 -3.52 -15.39 8.95
CA ARG A 85 -4.08 -14.90 10.22
C ARG A 85 -4.57 -13.45 10.09
N VAL A 86 -3.77 -12.56 9.50
CA VAL A 86 -4.18 -11.17 9.25
C VAL A 86 -5.32 -11.09 8.24
N ALA A 87 -5.27 -11.88 7.16
CA ALA A 87 -6.31 -11.93 6.14
C ALA A 87 -7.65 -12.47 6.68
N ALA A 88 -7.60 -13.50 7.53
CA ALA A 88 -8.78 -14.05 8.20
C ALA A 88 -9.41 -13.02 9.15
N PHE A 89 -8.60 -12.32 9.94
CA PHE A 89 -9.06 -11.23 10.79
C PHE A 89 -9.71 -10.10 9.96
N ALA A 90 -9.05 -9.68 8.88
CA ALA A 90 -9.59 -8.65 7.98
C ALA A 90 -10.96 -9.07 7.41
N ARG A 91 -11.07 -10.31 6.91
CA ARG A 91 -12.31 -10.87 6.39
C ARG A 91 -13.41 -10.92 7.44
N ALA A 92 -13.11 -11.44 8.64
CA ALA A 92 -14.07 -11.58 9.73
C ALA A 92 -14.67 -10.24 10.18
N HIS A 93 -13.91 -9.16 10.04
CA HIS A 93 -14.31 -7.81 10.46
C HIS A 93 -14.60 -6.86 9.30
N GLY A 94 -14.79 -7.39 8.08
CA GLY A 94 -15.17 -6.60 6.90
C GLY A 94 -14.12 -5.56 6.46
N LYS A 95 -12.85 -5.76 6.83
CA LYS A 95 -11.72 -4.90 6.40
C LYS A 95 -11.20 -5.34 5.03
N ARG A 96 -10.61 -4.40 4.30
CA ARG A 96 -9.74 -4.70 3.16
C ARG A 96 -8.31 -4.95 3.62
N LEU A 97 -7.49 -5.46 2.72
CA LEU A 97 -6.04 -5.51 2.88
C LEU A 97 -5.35 -4.60 1.86
N ARG A 98 -4.27 -3.94 2.27
CA ARG A 98 -3.23 -3.47 1.35
C ARG A 98 -2.18 -4.56 1.20
N GLY A 99 -1.84 -4.89 -0.04
CA GLY A 99 -0.80 -5.86 -0.33
C GLY A 99 0.58 -5.22 -0.28
N HIS A 100 1.29 -5.41 0.84
CA HIS A 100 2.64 -4.86 1.03
C HIS A 100 3.63 -5.97 1.38
N THR A 101 4.54 -6.36 0.49
CA THR A 101 4.80 -5.87 -0.88
C THR A 101 5.32 -7.05 -1.71
N LEU A 102 5.11 -7.02 -3.02
CA LEU A 102 5.51 -8.12 -3.91
C LEU A 102 7.04 -8.17 -4.07
N LEU A 103 7.69 -7.05 -4.40
CA LEU A 103 9.14 -6.99 -4.59
C LEU A 103 9.76 -5.90 -3.70
N TRP A 104 10.69 -6.31 -2.84
CA TRP A 104 11.47 -5.40 -2.02
C TRP A 104 12.90 -5.90 -1.86
N HIS A 105 13.88 -5.03 -2.12
CA HIS A 105 15.30 -5.38 -2.07
C HIS A 105 15.76 -5.90 -0.69
N ARG A 106 15.07 -5.50 0.39
CA ARG A 106 15.36 -5.91 1.78
C ARG A 106 14.71 -7.23 2.18
N SER A 107 13.72 -7.72 1.45
CA SER A 107 13.04 -8.97 1.78
C SER A 107 12.96 -9.88 0.57
N ILE A 108 14.10 -10.50 0.28
CA ILE A 108 14.24 -11.59 -0.70
C ILE A 108 14.79 -12.77 0.08
N PRO A 109 14.18 -13.96 0.00
CA PRO A 109 14.72 -15.13 0.66
C PRO A 109 16.11 -15.45 0.10
N GLU A 110 16.98 -15.98 0.94
CA GLU A 110 18.38 -16.21 0.60
C GLU A 110 18.53 -17.15 -0.63
N TRP A 111 17.69 -18.17 -0.75
CA TRP A 111 17.66 -19.01 -1.96
C TRP A 111 17.31 -18.19 -3.21
N GLY A 112 16.33 -17.27 -3.11
CA GLY A 112 15.92 -16.41 -4.22
C GLY A 112 17.02 -15.46 -4.66
N ARG A 113 17.79 -14.90 -3.69
CA ARG A 113 18.97 -14.08 -4.00
C ARG A 113 20.00 -14.87 -4.80
N ARG A 114 20.30 -16.10 -4.38
CA ARG A 114 21.28 -16.97 -5.07
C ARG A 114 20.83 -17.36 -6.46
N GLU A 115 19.57 -17.75 -6.63
CA GLU A 115 19.02 -18.13 -7.95
C GLU A 115 19.10 -16.95 -8.93
N LEU A 116 18.63 -15.76 -8.53
CA LEU A 116 18.70 -14.56 -9.37
C LEU A 116 20.14 -14.18 -9.72
N ALA A 117 21.06 -14.23 -8.74
CA ALA A 117 22.48 -13.95 -8.97
C ALA A 117 23.14 -15.00 -9.90
N SER A 118 22.61 -16.21 -9.94
CA SER A 118 23.08 -17.30 -10.81
C SER A 118 22.45 -17.26 -12.21
N GLY A 119 21.67 -16.21 -12.52
CA GLY A 119 21.04 -16.03 -13.82
C GLY A 119 19.70 -16.74 -13.98
N ALA A 120 19.01 -17.07 -12.88
CA ALA A 120 17.65 -17.59 -12.96
C ALA A 120 16.73 -16.63 -13.74
N GLY A 121 15.83 -17.21 -14.53
CA GLY A 121 14.84 -16.47 -15.28
C GLY A 121 13.81 -15.78 -14.39
N TRP A 122 13.00 -14.92 -15.01
CA TRP A 122 11.91 -14.20 -14.35
C TRP A 122 10.84 -15.10 -13.72
N ASP A 123 10.78 -16.38 -14.11
CA ASP A 123 9.74 -17.32 -13.67
C ASP A 123 9.66 -17.45 -12.15
N ILE A 124 10.79 -17.32 -11.44
CA ILE A 124 10.77 -17.38 -9.96
C ILE A 124 10.11 -16.13 -9.35
N VAL A 125 10.26 -14.97 -9.99
CA VAL A 125 9.62 -13.71 -9.59
C VAL A 125 8.13 -13.77 -9.94
N ALA A 126 7.81 -14.21 -11.16
CA ALA A 126 6.42 -14.38 -11.60
C ALA A 126 5.66 -15.35 -10.70
N ARG A 127 6.22 -16.52 -10.40
CA ARG A 127 5.64 -17.47 -9.47
C ARG A 127 5.36 -16.84 -8.10
N HIS A 128 6.30 -16.07 -7.57
CA HIS A 128 6.09 -15.40 -6.29
C HIS A 128 4.92 -14.40 -6.33
N ILE A 129 4.85 -13.58 -7.39
CA ILE A 129 3.76 -12.62 -7.62
C ILE A 129 2.42 -13.35 -7.76
N ASP A 130 2.34 -14.35 -8.63
CA ASP A 130 1.12 -15.07 -8.97
C ASP A 130 0.56 -15.84 -7.77
N GLU A 131 1.40 -16.56 -7.03
CA GLU A 131 0.97 -17.30 -5.84
C GLU A 131 0.50 -16.36 -4.72
N THR A 132 1.14 -15.20 -4.57
CA THR A 132 0.78 -14.23 -3.52
C THR A 132 -0.51 -13.50 -3.87
N ILE A 133 -0.63 -12.99 -5.10
CA ILE A 133 -1.87 -12.38 -5.59
C ILE A 133 -3.00 -13.39 -5.63
N GLY A 134 -2.76 -14.60 -6.14
CA GLY A 134 -3.78 -15.66 -6.22
C GLY A 134 -4.36 -16.03 -4.86
N ARG A 135 -3.53 -16.00 -3.79
CA ARG A 135 -3.99 -16.30 -2.43
C ARG A 135 -4.78 -15.16 -1.78
N TYR A 136 -4.32 -13.91 -1.94
CA TYR A 136 -4.85 -12.77 -1.16
C TYR A 136 -5.69 -11.77 -1.97
N GLY A 137 -5.69 -11.86 -3.30
CA GLY A 137 -6.28 -10.88 -4.21
C GLY A 137 -7.79 -10.63 -4.04
N ALA A 138 -8.53 -11.57 -3.44
CA ALA A 138 -9.93 -11.35 -3.10
C ALA A 138 -10.15 -10.31 -1.98
N LEU A 139 -9.14 -10.08 -1.14
CA LEU A 139 -9.16 -9.07 -0.07
C LEU A 139 -8.35 -7.82 -0.38
N VAL A 140 -7.44 -7.91 -1.36
CA VAL A 140 -6.48 -6.86 -1.71
C VAL A 140 -6.89 -6.19 -3.02
N ASP A 141 -7.22 -4.90 -2.95
CA ASP A 141 -7.53 -4.08 -4.13
C ASP A 141 -6.43 -3.05 -4.46
N GLU A 142 -5.36 -3.01 -3.66
CA GLU A 142 -4.15 -2.24 -3.92
C GLU A 142 -2.88 -3.01 -3.52
N TRP A 143 -1.90 -3.05 -4.42
CA TRP A 143 -0.61 -3.73 -4.23
C TRP A 143 0.55 -2.76 -4.34
N ASP A 144 1.43 -2.77 -3.34
CA ASP A 144 2.80 -2.30 -3.50
C ASP A 144 3.56 -3.35 -4.30
N VAL A 145 3.68 -3.12 -5.61
CA VAL A 145 4.33 -4.06 -6.51
C VAL A 145 5.84 -3.99 -6.34
N VAL A 146 6.39 -2.79 -6.25
CA VAL A 146 7.80 -2.56 -5.98
C VAL A 146 7.93 -1.53 -4.86
N ASN A 147 8.62 -1.91 -3.78
CA ASN A 147 8.92 -1.04 -2.66
C ASN A 147 10.37 -0.55 -2.74
N GLU A 148 10.54 0.76 -2.54
CA GLU A 148 11.83 1.45 -2.42
C GLU A 148 12.79 1.29 -3.62
N PRO A 149 12.33 1.48 -4.87
CA PRO A 149 13.18 1.32 -6.04
C PRO A 149 14.18 2.47 -6.24
N ILE A 150 14.13 3.57 -5.47
CA ILE A 150 14.97 4.75 -5.68
C ILE A 150 16.18 4.78 -4.72
N GLU A 151 17.34 5.14 -5.28
CA GLU A 151 18.57 5.41 -4.53
C GLU A 151 19.30 6.60 -5.15
N ILE A 152 19.48 7.67 -4.36
CA ILE A 152 20.09 8.92 -4.84
C ILE A 152 21.60 8.79 -4.88
N GLY A 153 22.19 9.13 -6.03
CA GLY A 153 23.65 9.14 -6.20
C GLY A 153 24.28 7.76 -6.46
N GLY A 154 23.48 6.68 -6.50
CA GLY A 154 23.99 5.33 -6.81
C GLY A 154 24.19 5.09 -8.31
N ARG A 155 23.24 5.54 -9.14
CA ARG A 155 23.23 5.32 -10.60
C ARG A 155 22.69 6.54 -11.35
N PRO A 156 22.98 6.70 -12.66
CA PRO A 156 22.43 7.81 -13.45
C PRO A 156 20.89 7.84 -13.51
N ASP A 157 20.25 6.66 -13.47
CA ASP A 157 18.79 6.53 -13.43
C ASP A 157 18.20 6.71 -12.02
N ASN A 158 19.03 6.80 -10.98
CA ASN A 158 18.69 6.74 -9.55
C ASN A 158 17.85 5.51 -9.17
N LEU A 159 17.93 4.43 -9.96
CA LEU A 159 17.37 3.15 -9.52
C LEU A 159 18.31 2.52 -8.49
N ARG A 160 17.71 1.96 -7.44
CA ARG A 160 18.41 1.21 -6.41
C ARG A 160 19.06 -0.03 -7.01
N GLY A 161 20.36 -0.16 -6.76
CA GLY A 161 21.11 -1.35 -7.13
C GLY A 161 20.65 -2.58 -6.37
N GLY A 162 20.98 -3.76 -6.90
CA GLY A 162 20.72 -5.04 -6.23
C GLY A 162 20.13 -6.07 -7.17
N VAL A 163 19.88 -7.26 -6.60
CA VAL A 163 19.73 -8.50 -7.37
C VAL A 163 18.64 -8.46 -8.45
N PHE A 164 17.54 -7.72 -8.26
CA PHE A 164 16.52 -7.57 -9.30
C PHE A 164 17.01 -6.76 -10.50
N LEU A 165 17.68 -5.64 -10.23
CA LEU A 165 18.24 -4.78 -11.26
C LEU A 165 19.42 -5.47 -11.95
N ASP A 166 20.24 -6.20 -11.20
CA ASP A 166 21.40 -6.92 -11.74
C ASP A 166 20.95 -8.08 -12.65
N ALA A 167 19.91 -8.82 -12.26
CA ALA A 167 19.40 -9.94 -13.04
C ALA A 167 18.57 -9.52 -14.28
N PHE A 168 17.82 -8.42 -14.20
CA PHE A 168 16.79 -8.10 -15.21
C PHE A 168 16.89 -6.71 -15.83
N GLY A 169 17.84 -5.87 -15.37
CA GLY A 169 17.99 -4.49 -15.81
C GLY A 169 16.83 -3.58 -15.39
N SER A 170 16.91 -2.29 -15.75
CA SER A 170 15.97 -1.25 -15.30
C SER A 170 14.49 -1.52 -15.65
N ASN A 171 14.22 -2.38 -16.65
CA ASN A 171 12.87 -2.76 -17.06
C ASN A 171 12.17 -3.73 -16.09
N TYR A 172 12.84 -4.23 -15.05
CA TYR A 172 12.24 -5.17 -14.09
C TYR A 172 10.99 -4.60 -13.41
N ILE A 173 10.93 -3.28 -13.18
CA ILE A 173 9.79 -2.60 -12.53
C ILE A 173 8.55 -2.67 -13.44
N ALA A 174 8.70 -2.32 -14.72
CA ALA A 174 7.62 -2.44 -15.70
C ALA A 174 7.17 -3.90 -15.85
N ARG A 175 8.11 -4.84 -15.84
CA ARG A 175 7.82 -6.28 -15.91
C ARG A 175 7.06 -6.77 -14.67
N ALA A 176 7.41 -6.31 -13.48
CA ALA A 176 6.71 -6.60 -12.24
C ALA A 176 5.27 -6.09 -12.28
N LEU A 177 5.07 -4.84 -12.71
CA LEU A 177 3.74 -4.24 -12.88
C LEU A 177 2.88 -5.05 -13.86
N ARG A 178 3.42 -5.42 -15.03
CA ARG A 178 2.69 -6.24 -16.02
C ARG A 178 2.34 -7.63 -15.48
N THR A 179 3.26 -8.25 -14.76
CA THR A 179 3.03 -9.56 -14.13
C THR A 179 1.92 -9.46 -13.08
N ALA A 180 1.99 -8.47 -12.19
CA ALA A 180 0.96 -8.24 -11.18
C ALA A 180 -0.40 -7.89 -11.79
N HIS A 181 -0.44 -7.11 -12.88
CA HIS A 181 -1.68 -6.77 -13.57
C HIS A 181 -2.34 -7.98 -14.24
N ALA A 182 -1.55 -8.90 -14.81
CA ALA A 182 -2.08 -10.13 -15.36
C ALA A 182 -2.76 -11.00 -14.29
N ALA A 183 -2.20 -11.05 -13.08
CA ALA A 183 -2.76 -11.81 -11.96
C ALA A 183 -3.91 -11.08 -11.23
N ALA A 184 -3.93 -9.74 -11.22
CA ALA A 184 -4.96 -8.92 -10.59
C ALA A 184 -5.35 -7.71 -11.46
N PRO A 185 -6.10 -7.91 -12.55
CA PRO A 185 -6.42 -6.84 -13.51
C PRO A 185 -7.29 -5.72 -12.92
N ALA A 186 -8.03 -6.00 -11.85
CA ALA A 186 -8.88 -5.03 -11.17
C ALA A 186 -8.19 -4.31 -9.99
N ALA A 187 -6.98 -4.72 -9.60
CA ALA A 187 -6.27 -4.11 -8.47
C ALA A 187 -5.48 -2.88 -8.93
N ARG A 188 -5.39 -1.88 -8.04
CA ARG A 188 -4.47 -0.76 -8.21
C ARG A 188 -3.05 -1.23 -7.91
N LEU A 189 -2.12 -0.92 -8.80
CA LEU A 189 -0.71 -1.28 -8.67
C LEU A 189 0.12 -0.05 -8.39
N LEU A 190 0.86 -0.07 -7.29
CA LEU A 190 1.61 1.07 -6.78
C LEU A 190 3.11 0.77 -6.70
N ILE A 191 3.89 1.84 -6.80
CA ILE A 191 5.28 1.89 -6.33
C ILE A 191 5.27 2.65 -5.01
N ASN A 192 5.92 2.12 -3.98
CA ASN A 192 5.95 2.70 -2.65
C ASN A 192 7.34 3.19 -2.29
N GLU A 193 7.45 4.39 -1.71
CA GLU A 193 8.74 5.02 -1.45
C GLU A 193 8.72 5.89 -0.18
N TYR A 194 9.89 6.03 0.45
CA TYR A 194 10.12 6.83 1.66
C TYR A 194 10.95 8.08 1.35
N ASP A 195 11.16 8.94 2.35
CA ASP A 195 12.00 10.14 2.24
C ASP A 195 11.58 11.07 1.11
N LEU A 196 10.29 11.39 1.08
CA LEU A 196 9.66 12.28 0.11
C LEU A 196 9.14 13.56 0.76
N GLU A 197 9.20 13.70 2.08
CA GLU A 197 8.39 14.65 2.83
C GLU A 197 9.13 15.94 3.18
N TYR A 198 10.45 15.88 3.36
CA TYR A 198 11.21 16.99 3.93
C TYR A 198 11.78 17.93 2.88
N ALA A 199 12.11 19.15 3.32
CA ALA A 199 12.80 20.17 2.52
C ALA A 199 14.31 19.92 2.40
N LEU A 200 14.72 18.65 2.39
CA LEU A 200 16.09 18.22 2.29
C LEU A 200 16.50 18.02 0.81
N PRO A 201 17.78 18.26 0.45
CA PRO A 201 18.25 18.02 -0.91
C PRO A 201 18.03 16.58 -1.38
N GLU A 202 18.16 15.59 -0.49
CA GLU A 202 17.99 14.18 -0.84
C GLU A 202 16.52 13.83 -1.12
N ASP A 203 15.59 14.27 -0.27
CA ASP A 203 14.15 14.11 -0.49
C ASP A 203 13.70 14.80 -1.79
N ARG A 204 14.23 15.99 -2.11
CA ARG A 204 14.00 16.65 -3.42
C ARG A 204 14.47 15.79 -4.59
N ALA A 205 15.69 15.27 -4.50
CA ALA A 205 16.25 14.42 -5.54
C ALA A 205 15.44 13.14 -5.72
N ARG A 206 14.89 12.60 -4.63
CA ARG A 206 14.03 11.40 -4.64
C ARG A 206 12.66 11.65 -5.21
N ARG A 207 11.99 12.76 -4.85
CA ARG A 207 10.76 13.20 -5.54
C ARG A 207 10.98 13.32 -7.05
N ALA A 208 12.08 13.97 -7.46
CA ALA A 208 12.40 14.13 -8.89
C ALA A 208 12.69 12.79 -9.59
N ALA A 209 13.44 11.89 -8.96
CA ALA A 209 13.75 10.58 -9.49
C ALA A 209 12.50 9.69 -9.62
N LEU A 210 11.65 9.68 -8.59
CA LEU A 210 10.41 8.93 -8.56
C LEU A 210 9.41 9.44 -9.61
N LEU A 211 9.28 10.77 -9.77
CA LEU A 211 8.46 11.36 -10.83
C LEU A 211 8.96 10.99 -12.23
N ARG A 212 10.29 10.98 -12.45
CA ARG A 212 10.89 10.53 -13.72
C ARG A 212 10.60 9.06 -14.00
N LEU A 213 10.72 8.20 -12.98
CA LEU A 213 10.37 6.78 -13.11
C LEU A 213 8.89 6.60 -13.43
N ALA A 214 8.00 7.27 -12.70
CA ALA A 214 6.55 7.20 -12.92
C ALA A 214 6.18 7.64 -14.34
N ARG A 215 6.75 8.76 -14.81
CA ARG A 215 6.56 9.26 -16.18
C ARG A 215 7.01 8.23 -17.22
N ASN A 216 8.22 7.68 -17.07
CA ASN A 216 8.73 6.67 -17.99
C ASN A 216 7.84 5.42 -18.05
N LEU A 217 7.34 4.95 -16.91
CA LEU A 217 6.44 3.80 -16.82
C LEU A 217 5.10 4.06 -17.52
N VAL A 218 4.51 5.25 -17.31
CA VAL A 218 3.26 5.65 -17.97
C VAL A 218 3.45 5.81 -19.48
N GLU A 219 4.53 6.46 -19.92
CA GLU A 219 4.87 6.62 -21.35
C GLU A 219 5.05 5.29 -22.08
N HIS A 220 5.49 4.24 -21.37
CA HIS A 220 5.69 2.89 -21.93
C HIS A 220 4.56 1.92 -21.55
N GLU A 221 3.39 2.46 -21.19
CA GLU A 221 2.16 1.70 -20.94
C GLU A 221 2.33 0.58 -19.90
N ALA A 222 3.20 0.79 -18.91
CA ALA A 222 3.23 -0.07 -17.73
C ALA A 222 1.96 0.18 -16.89
N PRO A 223 1.32 -0.85 -16.31
CA PRO A 223 0.07 -0.70 -15.57
C PRO A 223 0.32 -0.15 -14.15
N LEU A 224 0.90 1.05 -14.07
CA LEU A 224 1.08 1.81 -12.84
C LEU A 224 -0.19 2.62 -12.56
N HIS A 225 -0.71 2.55 -11.34
CA HIS A 225 -1.96 3.21 -10.96
C HIS A 225 -1.76 4.23 -9.83
N GLY A 226 -0.62 4.21 -9.14
CA GLY A 226 -0.34 5.17 -8.10
C GLY A 226 1.05 5.09 -7.49
N ILE A 227 1.33 6.07 -6.64
CA ILE A 227 2.52 6.15 -5.80
C ILE A 227 2.10 6.10 -4.33
N GLY A 228 2.77 5.25 -3.55
CA GLY A 228 2.71 5.25 -2.11
C GLY A 228 3.80 6.13 -1.51
N ILE A 229 3.43 6.95 -0.53
CA ILE A 229 4.32 7.77 0.28
C ILE A 229 4.31 7.20 1.70
N GLN A 230 5.43 6.64 2.14
CA GLN A 230 5.52 5.98 3.46
C GLN A 230 5.29 6.93 4.64
N ALA A 231 5.59 8.23 4.49
CA ALA A 231 5.38 9.22 5.55
C ALA A 231 5.99 8.79 6.90
N HIS A 232 7.20 8.22 6.85
CA HIS A 232 8.02 7.95 8.03
C HIS A 232 8.60 9.27 8.55
N LEU A 233 7.73 10.04 9.22
CA LEU A 233 8.05 11.37 9.71
C LEU A 233 8.85 11.30 11.02
N ASP A 234 9.97 12.01 11.04
CA ASP A 234 10.81 12.33 12.20
C ASP A 234 10.77 13.84 12.49
N LEU A 235 10.40 14.22 13.71
CA LEU A 235 10.34 15.61 14.15
C LEU A 235 11.71 16.31 14.17
N GLY A 236 12.81 15.56 14.22
CA GLY A 236 14.18 16.07 14.22
C GLY A 236 14.78 16.26 12.81
N LYS A 237 14.16 15.72 11.76
CA LYS A 237 14.70 15.72 10.39
C LYS A 237 14.61 17.08 9.68
N GLY A 238 13.78 17.98 10.21
CA GLY A 238 13.61 19.35 9.71
C GLY A 238 12.18 19.65 9.27
N PRO A 239 11.97 20.75 8.54
CA PRO A 239 10.63 21.12 8.09
C PRO A 239 10.14 20.22 6.94
N ILE A 240 8.85 19.90 6.99
CA ILE A 240 8.13 19.29 5.86
C ILE A 240 8.03 20.31 4.73
N ALA A 241 8.28 19.87 3.50
CA ALA A 241 8.25 20.71 2.31
C ALA A 241 6.83 20.81 1.73
N ASP A 242 5.88 21.44 2.43
CA ASP A 242 4.46 21.48 2.04
C ASP A 242 4.24 21.88 0.57
N ALA A 243 4.86 22.97 0.11
CA ALA A 243 4.76 23.42 -1.26
C ALA A 243 5.34 22.41 -2.27
N GLU A 244 6.53 21.89 -2.00
CA GLU A 244 7.20 20.93 -2.90
C GLU A 244 6.48 19.57 -2.94
N LEU A 245 5.87 19.16 -1.81
CA LEU A 245 5.01 17.98 -1.73
C LEU A 245 3.74 18.16 -2.54
N ARG A 246 3.09 19.33 -2.43
CA ARG A 246 1.90 19.65 -3.23
C ARG A 246 2.21 19.59 -4.73
N GLU A 247 3.30 20.23 -5.16
CA GLU A 247 3.76 20.19 -6.54
C GLU A 247 4.04 18.76 -7.01
N PHE A 248 4.68 17.94 -6.17
CA PHE A 248 4.93 16.53 -6.48
C PHE A 248 3.63 15.73 -6.62
N VAL A 249 2.68 15.89 -5.69
CA VAL A 249 1.37 15.21 -5.75
C VAL A 249 0.57 15.64 -6.99
N GLU A 250 0.57 16.93 -7.32
CA GLU A 250 -0.07 17.45 -8.53
C GLU A 250 0.59 16.89 -9.81
N ALA A 251 1.92 16.78 -9.83
CA ALA A 251 2.66 16.21 -10.96
C ALA A 251 2.37 14.70 -11.14
N ILE A 252 2.23 13.94 -10.05
CA ILE A 252 1.79 12.54 -10.10
C ILE A 252 0.34 12.46 -10.60
N GLY A 253 -0.55 13.31 -10.11
CA GLY A 253 -1.94 13.40 -10.58
C GLY A 253 -2.06 13.74 -12.07
N ALA A 254 -1.19 14.60 -12.59
CA ALA A 254 -1.13 14.95 -14.01
C ALA A 254 -0.71 13.77 -14.92
N LEU A 255 -0.09 12.73 -14.36
CA LEU A 255 0.18 11.47 -15.06
C LEU A 255 -1.02 10.50 -15.03
N GLY A 256 -2.16 10.89 -14.43
CA GLY A 256 -3.32 10.02 -14.22
C GLY A 256 -3.16 9.04 -13.06
N LEU A 257 -2.13 9.23 -12.22
CA LEU A 257 -1.81 8.35 -11.10
C LEU A 257 -2.41 8.87 -9.79
N THR A 258 -2.73 7.93 -8.89
CA THR A 258 -3.17 8.24 -7.52
C THR A 258 -2.00 8.37 -6.55
N VAL A 259 -2.20 9.09 -5.43
CA VAL A 259 -1.24 9.12 -4.31
C VAL A 259 -1.91 8.53 -3.07
N THR A 260 -1.18 7.71 -2.32
CA THR A 260 -1.63 7.11 -1.06
C THR A 260 -0.56 7.32 0.01
N ILE A 261 -0.96 7.71 1.23
CA ILE A 261 -0.08 7.67 2.40
C ILE A 261 -0.18 6.25 2.97
N THR A 262 0.96 5.58 3.15
CA THR A 262 1.01 4.12 3.36
C THR A 262 1.63 3.71 4.68
#